data_AF-A0A7M3M6Z6-F1
#
_entry.id   AF-A0A7M3M6Z6-F1
#
_cell.length_a   1.000
_cell.length_b   1.000
_cell.length_c   1.000
_cell.angle_alpha   90.00
_cell.angle_beta   90.00
_cell.angle_gamma   90.00
#
_symmetry.space_group_name_H-M   'P 1'
#
loop_
_entity.id
_entity.type
_entity.pdbx_description
1 polymer ?
#
loop_
_entity_poly.entity_id
_entity_poly.type
_entity_poly.pdbx_seq_one_letter_code
_entity_poly.pdbx_strand_id
1 'polypeptide(L)'
;MTDDARPTDPGPENGPGPGPDEPSTEGTPRARPARRAPQRKQMLLRLDPAIHDALARWANDEFRSANAQIEYLLRKALADAGRLPKTAGPLPRRGRPPKD
;
A
#
# COMPACT_ATOMS: atom_id res chain seq x y z
N MET A 1 67.04 31.02 9.11
CA MET A 1 66.25 32.24 9.35
C MET A 1 64.84 31.95 8.88
N THR A 2 63.84 32.38 9.63
CA THR A 2 62.41 32.49 9.26
C THR A 2 62.23 33.34 7.98
N ASP A 3 61.11 33.41 7.24
CA ASP A 3 59.68 33.06 7.44
C ASP A 3 58.97 33.06 6.04
N ASP A 4 57.67 32.85 5.77
CA ASP A 4 56.43 32.55 6.54
C ASP A 4 55.40 31.81 5.60
N ALA A 5 54.26 31.39 6.17
CA ALA A 5 52.87 31.35 5.66
C ALA A 5 52.47 30.73 4.29
N ARG A 6 51.42 29.89 4.40
CA ARG A 6 50.54 29.38 3.33
C ARG A 6 49.33 30.33 3.08
N PRO A 7 48.61 30.19 1.95
CA PRO A 7 47.50 31.08 1.58
C PRO A 7 46.21 30.83 2.38
N THR A 8 45.38 31.87 2.47
CA THR A 8 43.98 31.80 2.92
C THR A 8 43.01 32.01 1.76
N ASP A 9 42.03 31.12 1.66
CA ASP A 9 40.89 31.18 0.73
C ASP A 9 39.64 31.71 1.49
N PRO A 10 38.67 32.39 0.85
CA PRO A 10 37.65 33.15 1.56
C PRO A 10 36.46 32.31 2.04
N GLY A 11 35.88 32.68 3.18
CA GLY A 11 34.63 32.10 3.69
C GLY A 11 33.39 32.77 3.10
N PRO A 12 32.26 32.05 2.93
CA PRO A 12 31.03 32.62 2.41
C PRO A 12 30.16 33.28 3.49
N GLU A 13 29.67 34.47 3.18
CA GLU A 13 28.67 35.23 3.93
C GLU A 13 27.25 34.66 3.75
N ASN A 14 26.43 34.65 4.80
CA ASN A 14 24.99 34.34 4.72
C ASN A 14 24.18 35.20 5.70
N GLY A 15 23.02 35.68 5.22
CA GLY A 15 22.21 36.73 5.85
C GLY A 15 21.16 36.26 6.89
N PRO A 16 20.25 37.17 7.31
CA PRO A 16 19.54 37.10 8.58
C PRO A 16 18.29 36.18 8.60
N GLY A 17 17.89 35.79 9.82
CA GLY A 17 16.77 34.89 10.09
C GLY A 17 15.37 35.50 9.95
N PRO A 18 14.32 34.65 9.91
CA PRO A 18 12.93 35.07 9.69
C PRO A 18 12.28 35.71 10.92
N GLY A 19 11.37 36.66 10.68
CA GLY A 19 10.63 37.40 11.70
C GLY A 19 9.37 36.70 12.23
N PRO A 20 8.68 37.32 13.21
CA PRO A 20 7.56 36.70 13.92
C PRO A 20 6.20 37.10 13.34
N ASP A 21 5.50 36.15 12.72
CA ASP A 21 4.06 36.22 12.47
C ASP A 21 3.47 34.79 12.52
N GLU A 22 3.03 34.35 13.71
CA GLU A 22 2.21 33.15 13.86
C GLU A 22 0.71 33.49 13.77
N PRO A 23 -0.06 32.80 12.92
CA PRO A 23 -1.46 32.52 13.18
C PRO A 23 -1.60 31.11 13.79
N SER A 24 -2.00 31.07 15.06
CA SER A 24 -2.30 29.83 15.78
C SER A 24 -3.62 29.18 15.34
N THR A 25 -3.73 27.87 15.64
CA THR A 25 -4.94 27.03 15.67
C THR A 25 -5.74 26.80 14.37
N GLU A 26 -5.75 25.55 13.90
CA GLU A 26 -6.98 24.73 13.99
C GLU A 26 -6.66 23.22 14.04
N GLY A 27 -7.55 22.43 14.63
CA GLY A 27 -7.17 21.15 15.26
C GLY A 27 -6.92 19.98 14.30
N THR A 28 -5.80 19.29 14.47
CA THR A 28 -5.55 17.96 13.89
C THR A 28 -6.72 17.02 14.23
N PRO A 29 -7.50 16.52 13.25
CA PRO A 29 -8.56 15.58 13.53
C PRO A 29 -7.92 14.29 14.07
N ARG A 30 -8.18 13.98 15.35
CA ARG A 30 -7.66 12.80 16.03
C ARG A 30 -8.02 11.55 15.23
N ALA A 31 -7.05 11.02 14.50
CA ALA A 31 -7.23 9.88 13.62
C ALA A 31 -7.87 8.73 14.40
N ARG A 32 -9.08 8.32 14.00
CA ARG A 32 -9.67 7.09 14.51
C ARG A 32 -8.72 5.95 14.14
N PRO A 33 -8.33 5.06 15.07
CA PRO A 33 -7.38 4.01 14.76
C PRO A 33 -7.91 3.18 13.59
N ALA A 34 -7.22 3.23 12.46
CA ALA A 34 -7.60 2.48 11.27
C ALA A 34 -7.68 1.00 11.64
N ARG A 35 -8.82 0.38 11.34
CA ARG A 35 -8.99 -1.07 11.51
C ARG A 35 -8.02 -1.76 10.55
N ARG A 36 -6.83 -2.14 11.05
CA ARG A 36 -5.83 -2.88 10.28
C ARG A 36 -6.51 -4.06 9.58
N ALA A 37 -6.63 -3.96 8.25
CA ALA A 37 -7.17 -5.06 7.47
C ALA A 37 -6.26 -6.28 7.67
N PRO A 38 -6.81 -7.49 7.90
CA PRO A 38 -5.98 -8.68 8.08
C PRO A 38 -5.10 -8.86 6.83
N GLN A 39 -3.79 -9.02 7.05
CA GLN A 39 -2.82 -9.05 5.97
C GLN A 39 -3.06 -10.28 5.10
N ARG A 40 -3.21 -10.07 3.79
CA ARG A 40 -3.47 -11.16 2.84
C ARG A 40 -2.22 -12.01 2.70
N LYS A 41 -2.34 -13.32 2.88
CA LYS A 41 -1.25 -14.26 2.65
C LYS A 41 -0.97 -14.36 1.15
N GLN A 42 0.26 -14.07 0.76
CA GLN A 42 0.75 -14.32 -0.60
C GLN A 42 1.20 -15.79 -0.71
N MET A 43 0.94 -16.42 -1.85
CA MET A 43 1.31 -17.80 -2.13
C MET A 43 1.56 -17.95 -3.63
N LEU A 44 2.62 -18.66 -4.01
CA LEU A 44 2.87 -19.03 -5.40
C LEU A 44 2.02 -20.26 -5.75
N LEU A 45 1.17 -20.12 -6.77
CA LEU A 45 0.38 -21.21 -7.33
C LEU A 45 1.11 -21.77 -8.56
N ARG A 46 1.22 -23.10 -8.63
CA ARG A 46 1.58 -23.80 -9.88
C ARG A 46 0.28 -24.20 -10.57
N LEU A 47 0.06 -23.67 -11.77
CA LEU A 47 -1.10 -23.92 -12.60
C LEU A 47 -0.62 -24.34 -13.99
N ASP A 48 -1.43 -25.12 -14.69
CA ASP A 48 -1.26 -25.31 -16.13
C ASP A 48 -1.47 -23.95 -16.85
N PRO A 49 -0.63 -23.59 -17.85
CA PRO A 49 -0.75 -22.32 -18.55
C PRO A 49 -2.11 -22.10 -19.24
N ALA A 50 -2.70 -23.13 -19.85
CA ALA A 50 -4.00 -23.01 -20.51
C ALA A 50 -5.14 -22.80 -19.49
N ILE A 51 -5.04 -23.41 -18.30
CA ILE A 51 -5.98 -23.15 -17.20
C ILE A 51 -5.82 -21.72 -16.69
N HIS A 52 -4.59 -21.23 -16.52
CA HIS A 52 -4.33 -19.84 -16.14
C HIS A 52 -4.94 -18.85 -17.14
N ASP A 53 -4.76 -19.09 -18.43
CA ASP A 53 -5.28 -18.21 -19.49
C ASP A 53 -6.80 -18.22 -19.58
N ALA A 54 -7.44 -19.39 -19.38
CA ALA A 54 -8.89 -19.50 -19.28
C ALA A 54 -9.44 -18.70 -18.08
N LEU A 55 -8.79 -18.79 -16.91
CA LEU A 55 -9.14 -18.02 -15.72
C LEU A 55 -8.95 -16.51 -15.92
N ALA A 56 -7.87 -16.11 -16.62
CA ALA A 56 -7.60 -14.71 -16.92
C ALA A 56 -8.64 -14.11 -17.88
N ARG A 57 -9.04 -14.85 -18.92
CA ARG A 57 -10.11 -14.44 -19.85
C ARG A 57 -11.45 -14.27 -19.12
N TRP A 58 -11.88 -15.29 -18.37
CA TRP A 58 -13.13 -15.20 -17.60
C TRP A 58 -13.10 -14.07 -16.55
N ALA A 59 -11.95 -13.83 -15.90
CA ALA A 59 -11.81 -12.68 -15.01
C ALA A 59 -12.03 -11.34 -15.75
N ASN A 60 -11.48 -11.18 -16.96
CA ASN A 60 -11.69 -9.99 -17.78
C ASN A 60 -13.16 -9.81 -18.18
N ASP A 61 -13.86 -10.88 -18.55
CA ASP A 61 -15.29 -10.86 -18.91
C ASP A 61 -16.18 -10.39 -17.73
N GLU A 62 -15.80 -10.72 -16.49
CA GLU A 62 -16.43 -10.21 -15.26
C GLU A 62 -15.85 -8.88 -14.74
N PHE A 63 -14.92 -8.26 -15.47
CA PHE A 63 -14.15 -7.07 -15.08
C PHE A 63 -13.39 -7.20 -13.73
N ARG A 64 -12.96 -8.41 -13.39
CA ARG A 64 -12.17 -8.74 -12.19
C ARG A 64 -10.69 -8.90 -12.54
N SER A 65 -9.81 -8.78 -11.54
CA SER A 65 -8.46 -9.31 -11.68
C SER A 65 -8.47 -10.84 -11.53
N ALA A 66 -7.51 -11.52 -12.16
CA ALA A 66 -7.37 -12.98 -12.05
C ALA A 66 -7.32 -13.45 -10.57
N ASN A 67 -6.59 -12.74 -9.70
CA ASN A 67 -6.54 -13.04 -8.27
C ASN A 67 -7.91 -12.90 -7.57
N ALA A 68 -8.73 -11.92 -7.96
CA ALA A 68 -10.07 -11.76 -7.41
C ALA A 68 -11.04 -12.86 -7.91
N GLN A 69 -10.84 -13.36 -9.14
CA GLN A 69 -11.60 -14.49 -9.66
C GLN A 69 -11.21 -15.81 -8.98
N ILE A 70 -9.90 -16.06 -8.79
CA ILE A 70 -9.39 -17.22 -8.06
C ILE A 70 -9.94 -17.24 -6.62
N GLU A 71 -9.88 -16.11 -5.89
CA GLU A 71 -10.43 -15.99 -4.53
C GLU A 71 -11.96 -16.25 -4.49
N TYR A 72 -12.71 -15.76 -5.49
CA TYR A 72 -14.14 -16.04 -5.62
C TYR A 72 -14.41 -17.53 -5.81
N LEU A 73 -13.69 -18.19 -6.72
CA LEU A 73 -13.84 -19.61 -7.01
C LEU A 73 -13.47 -20.49 -5.81
N LEU A 74 -12.38 -20.17 -5.11
CA LEU A 74 -11.97 -20.89 -3.90
C LEU A 74 -13.02 -20.77 -2.79
N ARG A 75 -13.59 -19.57 -2.58
CA ARG A 75 -14.67 -19.38 -1.61
C ARG A 75 -15.95 -20.11 -2.00
N LYS A 76 -16.32 -20.09 -3.28
CA LYS A 76 -17.48 -20.84 -3.79
C LYS A 76 -17.29 -22.34 -3.56
N ALA A 77 -16.17 -22.90 -4.00
CA ALA A 77 -15.86 -24.32 -3.82
C ALA A 77 -15.82 -24.74 -2.34
N LEU A 78 -15.25 -23.90 -1.46
CA LEU A 78 -15.28 -24.15 -0.01
C LEU A 78 -16.69 -24.06 0.57
N ALA A 79 -17.54 -23.15 0.10
CA ALA A 79 -18.93 -23.04 0.55
C ALA A 79 -19.77 -24.23 0.08
N ASP A 80 -19.69 -24.57 -1.20
CA ASP A 80 -20.37 -25.72 -1.82
C ASP A 80 -19.96 -27.05 -1.13
N ALA A 81 -18.70 -27.18 -0.72
CA ALA A 81 -18.19 -28.32 0.03
C ALA A 81 -18.49 -28.29 1.55
N GLY A 82 -19.18 -27.26 2.07
CA GLY A 82 -19.45 -27.11 3.51
C GLY A 82 -18.23 -26.81 4.39
N ARG A 83 -17.12 -26.35 3.78
CA ARG A 83 -15.80 -26.16 4.42
C ARG A 83 -15.38 -24.70 4.58
N LEU A 84 -16.21 -23.73 4.19
CA LEU A 84 -15.89 -22.30 4.32
C LEU A 84 -15.75 -21.91 5.81
N PRO A 85 -14.60 -21.39 6.27
CA PRO A 85 -14.43 -21.02 7.67
C PRO A 85 -15.36 -19.87 8.08
N LYS A 86 -16.02 -19.98 9.24
CA LYS A 86 -16.88 -18.92 9.81
C LYS A 86 -16.14 -17.59 10.08
N THR A 87 -14.81 -17.63 10.18
CA THR A 87 -13.92 -16.48 10.38
C THR A 87 -13.52 -15.79 9.06
N ALA A 88 -13.88 -16.34 7.90
CA ALA A 88 -13.53 -15.76 6.61
C ALA A 88 -14.29 -14.45 6.37
N GLY A 89 -13.61 -13.32 6.55
CA GLY A 89 -14.18 -11.99 6.30
C GLY A 89 -14.70 -11.80 4.86
N PRO A 90 -15.57 -10.80 4.62
CA PRO A 90 -16.21 -10.60 3.31
C PRO A 90 -15.20 -10.28 2.21
N LEU A 91 -15.56 -10.60 0.97
CA LEU A 91 -14.79 -10.22 -0.22
C LEU A 91 -14.62 -8.68 -0.25
N PRO A 92 -13.40 -8.16 -0.46
CA PRO A 92 -13.17 -6.72 -0.51
C PRO A 92 -13.89 -6.10 -1.72
N ARG A 93 -14.49 -4.92 -1.51
CA ARG A 93 -15.18 -4.18 -2.58
C ARG A 93 -14.18 -3.68 -3.63
N ARG A 94 -14.60 -3.73 -4.91
CA ARG A 94 -13.80 -3.24 -6.06
C ARG A 94 -13.48 -1.74 -5.91
N GLY A 95 -12.31 -1.33 -6.41
CA GLY A 95 -11.99 0.08 -6.68
C GLY A 95 -11.65 1.00 -5.49
N ARG A 96 -11.74 0.53 -4.23
CA ARG A 96 -11.37 1.36 -3.06
C ARG A 96 -10.31 0.67 -2.20
N PRO A 97 -9.03 1.11 -2.25
CA PRO A 97 -8.11 0.89 -1.15
C PRO A 97 -8.77 1.37 0.15
N PRO A 98 -8.70 0.63 1.26
CA PRO A 98 -8.97 1.21 2.57
C PRO A 98 -8.14 2.48 2.73
N LYS A 99 -8.72 3.55 3.27
CA LYS A 99 -7.90 4.67 3.76
C LYS A 99 -7.17 4.17 5.00
N ASP A 100 -5.85 4.33 5.01
CA ASP A 100 -5.02 4.23 6.20
C ASP A 100 -5.35 5.35 7.22
#